data_AF-A0A6A5UVW9-F1
#
_entry.id   AF-A0A6A5UVW9-F1
#
_cell.length_a   1.000
_cell.length_b   1.000
_cell.length_c   1.000
_cell.angle_alpha   90.00
_cell.angle_beta   90.00
_cell.angle_gamma   90.00
#
_symmetry.space_group_name_H-M   'P 1'
#
loop_
_entity.id
_entity.type
_entity.pdbx_description
1 polymer ?
#
loop_
_entity_poly.entity_id
_entity_poly.type
_entity_poly.pdbx_seq_one_letter_code
_entity_poly.pdbx_strand_id
1 'polypeptide(L)'
;PPAADDTKGGKVFSEDTIAVLLMALGSVGIPSAQYEMMSSLDGTKTASSFQHAFRSVLKKAKDFKARVDAGETFKAVAPSKKRGTYTP
;
A
#
# COMPACT_ATOMS: atom_id res chain seq x y z
N PRO A 1 -27.59 -3.28 22.15
CA PRO A 1 -26.40 -2.64 21.53
C PRO A 1 -25.09 -3.27 22.05
N PRO A 2 -24.25 -3.86 21.20
CA PRO A 2 -22.86 -4.12 21.57
C PRO A 2 -21.97 -3.04 20.94
N ALA A 3 -21.40 -2.19 21.79
CA ALA A 3 -20.02 -2.26 22.25
C ALA A 3 -19.11 -1.49 21.28
N ALA A 4 -18.61 -0.35 21.77
CA ALA A 4 -17.63 0.47 21.09
C ALA A 4 -16.32 -0.33 21.01
N ASP A 5 -15.77 -0.47 19.80
CA ASP A 5 -14.41 -0.95 19.59
C ASP A 5 -13.66 0.09 18.77
N ASP A 6 -12.50 0.48 19.28
CA ASP A 6 -11.62 1.53 18.79
C ASP A 6 -11.61 1.67 17.28
N THR A 7 -11.99 2.86 16.81
CA THR A 7 -11.66 3.32 15.46
C THR A 7 -10.15 3.18 15.28
N LYS A 8 -9.68 2.06 14.71
CA LYS A 8 -8.29 1.83 14.30
C LYS A 8 -7.89 2.97 13.36
N GLY A 9 -7.33 4.04 13.94
CA GLY A 9 -6.76 5.17 13.22
C GLY A 9 -5.47 4.74 12.52
N GLY A 10 -5.60 3.91 11.49
CA GLY A 10 -4.48 3.40 10.72
C GLY A 10 -3.91 4.48 9.80
N LYS A 11 -2.58 4.52 9.69
CA LYS A 11 -1.94 5.29 8.60
C LYS A 11 -2.31 4.65 7.27
N VAL A 12 -2.88 5.43 6.37
CA VAL A 12 -3.15 5.02 4.98
C VAL A 12 -1.88 5.27 4.17
N PHE A 13 -1.36 4.23 3.54
CA PHE A 13 -0.28 4.33 2.57
C PHE A 13 -0.87 4.38 1.16
N SER A 14 -0.16 5.01 0.23
CA SER A 14 -0.57 5.00 -1.18
C SER A 14 -0.36 3.62 -1.78
N GLU A 15 -1.09 3.35 -2.86
CA GLU A 15 -0.93 2.14 -3.67
C GLU A 15 0.53 1.94 -4.12
N ASP A 16 1.19 3.03 -4.51
CA ASP A 16 2.57 3.01 -4.99
C ASP A 16 3.54 2.61 -3.86
N THR A 17 3.31 3.08 -2.64
CA THR A 17 4.13 2.68 -1.48
C THR A 17 4.03 1.17 -1.24
N ILE A 18 2.82 0.60 -1.29
CA ILE A 18 2.64 -0.85 -1.11
C ILE A 18 3.23 -1.62 -2.30
N ALA A 19 3.07 -1.12 -3.53
CA ALA A 19 3.65 -1.73 -4.72
C ALA A 19 5.19 -1.78 -4.66
N VAL A 20 5.84 -0.72 -4.16
CA VAL A 20 7.29 -0.70 -3.92
C VAL A 20 7.70 -1.75 -2.88
N LEU A 21 6.94 -1.92 -1.80
CA LEU A 21 7.20 -2.96 -0.80
C LEU A 21 7.10 -4.38 -1.39
N LEU A 22 6.04 -4.66 -2.16
CA LEU A 22 5.90 -5.96 -2.82
C LEU A 22 7.00 -6.23 -3.84
N MET A 23 7.41 -5.19 -4.59
CA MET A 23 8.54 -5.27 -5.51
C MET A 23 9.85 -5.60 -4.78
N ALA A 24 10.15 -4.90 -3.67
CA ALA A 24 11.34 -5.12 -2.87
C ALA A 24 11.39 -6.54 -2.26
N LEU A 25 10.24 -7.10 -1.92
CA LEU A 25 10.09 -8.48 -1.42
C LEU A 25 10.08 -9.54 -2.54
N GLY A 26 10.17 -9.14 -3.81
CA GLY A 26 10.08 -10.05 -4.96
C GLY A 26 8.71 -10.75 -5.09
N SER A 27 7.68 -10.23 -4.43
CA SER A 27 6.37 -10.87 -4.36
C SER A 27 5.51 -10.47 -5.56
N VAL A 28 5.28 -11.41 -6.48
CA VAL A 28 4.48 -11.20 -7.70
C VAL A 28 3.00 -11.60 -7.55
N GLY A 29 2.61 -12.03 -6.35
CA GLY A 29 1.25 -12.44 -6.00
C GLY A 29 1.06 -12.57 -4.49
N ILE A 30 -0.19 -12.53 -4.05
CA ILE A 30 -0.61 -12.73 -2.67
C ILE A 30 -1.52 -13.97 -2.66
N PRO A 31 -1.20 -15.04 -1.90
CA PRO A 31 -2.06 -16.22 -1.84
C PRO A 31 -3.41 -15.93 -1.16
N SER A 32 -4.40 -16.80 -1.39
CA SER A 32 -5.78 -16.62 -0.87
C SER A 32 -5.84 -16.51 0.66
N ALA A 33 -5.05 -17.31 1.36
CA ALA A 33 -4.99 -17.33 2.82
C ALA A 33 -4.64 -15.94 3.42
N GLN A 34 -3.82 -15.15 2.74
CA GLN A 34 -3.45 -13.81 3.18
C GLN A 34 -4.60 -12.82 3.00
N TYR A 35 -5.43 -12.98 1.97
CA TYR A 35 -6.64 -12.17 1.82
C TYR A 35 -7.72 -12.52 2.86
N GLU A 36 -7.83 -13.80 3.23
CA GLU A 36 -8.68 -14.23 4.34
C GLU A 36 -8.20 -13.62 5.67
N MET A 37 -6.89 -13.61 5.90
CA MET A 37 -6.28 -12.94 7.06
C MET A 37 -6.56 -11.43 7.06
N MET A 38 -6.41 -10.74 5.93
CA MET A 38 -6.75 -9.32 5.80
C MET A 38 -8.22 -9.06 6.13
N SER A 39 -9.12 -9.89 5.61
CA SER A 39 -10.56 -9.82 5.88
C SER A 39 -10.88 -9.99 7.36
N SER A 40 -10.27 -10.98 8.01
CA SER A 40 -10.42 -11.22 9.44
C SER A 40 -9.93 -10.04 10.30
N LEU A 41 -8.80 -9.43 9.93
CA LEU A 41 -8.21 -8.31 10.68
C LEU A 41 -8.95 -6.97 10.47
N ASP A 42 -9.50 -6.76 9.28
CA ASP A 42 -10.28 -5.57 8.91
C ASP A 42 -11.69 -5.62 9.51
N GLY A 43 -12.32 -6.79 9.52
CA GLY A 43 -13.65 -7.01 10.11
C GLY A 43 -14.82 -6.48 9.27
N THR A 44 -14.56 -5.79 8.15
CA THR A 44 -15.62 -5.20 7.30
C THR A 44 -15.52 -5.63 5.84
N LYS A 45 -14.31 -5.67 5.28
CA LYS A 45 -14.05 -6.03 3.88
C LYS A 45 -13.87 -7.53 3.72
N THR A 46 -14.42 -8.09 2.65
CA THR A 46 -14.25 -9.49 2.29
C THR A 46 -12.88 -9.75 1.65
N ALA A 47 -12.42 -11.01 1.68
CA ALA A 47 -11.21 -11.43 0.98
C ALA A 47 -11.26 -11.08 -0.52
N SER A 48 -12.41 -11.22 -1.16
CA SER A 48 -12.60 -10.84 -2.58
C SER A 48 -12.47 -9.33 -2.81
N SER A 49 -12.93 -8.50 -1.87
CA SER A 49 -12.73 -7.04 -1.91
C SER A 49 -11.24 -6.70 -1.88
N PHE A 50 -10.46 -7.35 -1.00
CA PHE A 50 -9.02 -7.19 -0.96
C PHE A 50 -8.33 -7.69 -2.23
N GLN A 51 -8.72 -8.86 -2.75
CA GLN A 51 -8.19 -9.36 -4.02
C GLN A 51 -8.38 -8.34 -5.15
N HIS A 52 -9.56 -7.73 -5.25
CA HIS A 52 -9.81 -6.68 -6.24
C HIS A 52 -8.94 -5.45 -6.02
N ALA A 53 -8.82 -4.98 -4.78
CA ALA A 53 -8.00 -3.81 -4.45
C ALA A 53 -6.50 -4.03 -4.73
N PHE A 54 -5.99 -5.24 -4.52
CA PHE A 54 -4.56 -5.54 -4.70
C PHE A 54 -4.17 -5.86 -6.15
N ARG A 55 -5.12 -6.04 -7.08
CA ARG A 55 -4.80 -6.30 -8.50
C ARG A 55 -3.97 -5.18 -9.12
N SER A 56 -4.33 -3.92 -8.87
CA SER A 56 -3.60 -2.78 -9.41
C SER A 56 -2.24 -2.62 -8.73
N VAL A 57 -2.17 -2.85 -7.42
CA VAL A 57 -0.92 -2.85 -6.62
C VAL A 57 0.08 -3.86 -7.20
N LEU A 58 -0.37 -5.10 -7.46
CA LEU A 58 0.46 -6.17 -8.02
C LEU A 58 0.94 -5.84 -9.43
N LYS A 59 0.10 -5.19 -10.25
CA LYS A 59 0.52 -4.70 -11.56
C LYS A 59 1.64 -3.66 -11.42
N LYS A 60 1.46 -2.66 -10.56
CA LYS A 60 2.48 -1.62 -10.32
C LYS A 60 3.78 -2.20 -9.76
N ALA A 61 3.71 -3.18 -8.86
CA ALA A 61 4.90 -3.84 -8.33
C ALA A 61 5.71 -4.53 -9.43
N LYS A 62 5.05 -5.19 -10.39
CA LYS A 62 5.69 -5.77 -11.58
C LYS A 62 6.27 -4.70 -12.50
N ASP A 63 5.53 -3.62 -12.73
CA ASP A 63 6.01 -2.50 -13.56
C ASP A 63 7.26 -1.84 -12.95
N PHE A 64 7.27 -1.62 -11.63
CA PHE A 64 8.45 -1.10 -10.91
C PHE A 64 9.62 -2.08 -10.94
N LYS A 65 9.36 -3.38 -10.78
CA LYS A 65 10.39 -4.40 -10.92
C LYS A 65 11.04 -4.35 -12.31
N ALA A 66 10.23 -4.29 -13.38
CA ALA A 66 10.73 -4.22 -14.75
C ALA A 66 11.59 -2.96 -14.97
N ARG A 67 11.19 -1.82 -14.40
CA ARG A 67 11.96 -0.56 -14.45
C ARG A 67 13.32 -0.67 -13.76
N VAL A 68 13.33 -1.24 -12.55
CA VAL A 68 14.59 -1.50 -11.80
C VAL A 68 15.48 -2.49 -12.54
N ASP A 69 14.92 -3.58 -13.05
CA ASP A 69 15.66 -4.61 -13.82
C ASP A 69 16.21 -4.02 -15.14
N ALA A 70 15.55 -3.00 -15.72
CA ALA A 70 16.04 -2.23 -16.87
C ALA A 70 17.11 -1.18 -16.52
N GLY A 71 17.53 -1.09 -15.26
CA GLY A 71 18.57 -0.17 -14.78
C GLY A 71 18.07 1.21 -14.35
N GLU A 72 16.75 1.42 -14.22
CA GLU A 72 16.23 2.69 -13.71
C GLU A 72 16.59 2.88 -12.23
N THR A 73 17.09 4.08 -11.89
CA THR A 73 17.39 4.47 -10.51
C THR A 73 16.39 5.52 -10.01
N PHE A 74 15.59 5.16 -9.02
CA PHE A 74 14.67 6.09 -8.34
C PHE A 74 15.44 6.98 -7.37
N LYS A 75 15.46 8.30 -7.60
CA LYS A 75 16.09 9.28 -6.71
C LYS A 75 15.06 9.86 -5.73
N ALA A 76 15.42 9.93 -4.46
CA ALA A 76 14.60 10.59 -3.45
C ALA A 76 14.44 12.08 -3.78
N VAL A 77 13.21 12.60 -3.65
CA VAL A 77 12.95 14.03 -3.79
C VAL A 77 13.43 14.76 -2.53
N ALA A 78 14.01 15.94 -2.71
CA ALA A 78 14.33 16.81 -1.58
C ALA A 78 13.04 17.23 -0.87
N PRO A 79 13.04 17.30 0.48
CA PRO A 79 11.88 17.77 1.22
C PRO A 79 11.51 19.17 0.75
N SER A 80 10.29 19.35 0.29
CA SER A 80 9.78 20.67 -0.05
C SER A 80 9.73 21.49 1.23
N LYS A 81 10.55 22.53 1.36
CA LYS A 81 10.42 23.53 2.44
C LYS A 81 8.99 24.08 2.37
N LYS A 82 8.08 23.60 3.24
CA LYS A 82 6.83 24.31 3.52
C LYS A 82 7.25 25.65 4.11
N ARG A 83 7.29 26.68 3.27
CA ARG A 83 7.46 28.07 3.70
C ARG A 83 6.17 28.40 4.46
N GLY A 84 6.22 28.31 5.79
CA GLY A 84 5.16 28.84 6.62
C GLY A 84 5.05 30.33 6.34
N THR A 85 4.02 30.75 5.62
CA THR A 85 3.60 32.15 5.60
C THR A 85 2.97 32.40 6.96
N TYR A 86 3.80 32.84 7.90
CA TYR A 86 3.34 33.52 9.11
C TYR A 86 2.88 34.90 8.68
N THR A 87 1.57 35.13 8.68
CA THR A 87 0.99 36.48 8.65
C THR A 87 0.69 36.85 10.11
N PRO A 88 1.28 37.93 10.66
CA PRO A 88 1.02 38.39 12.02
C PRO A 88 -0.42 38.87 12.22
#